data_AF-A0A7X0KZV5-F1
#
_entry.id   AF-A0A7X0KZV5-F1
#
_cell.length_a   1.000
_cell.length_b   1.000
_cell.length_c   1.000
_cell.angle_alpha   90.00
_cell.angle_beta   90.00
_cell.angle_gamma   90.00
#
_symmetry.space_group_name_H-M   'P 1'
#
loop_
_entity.id
_entity.type
_entity.pdbx_description
1 polymer ?
#
loop_
_entity_poly.entity_id
_entity_poly.type
_entity_poly.pdbx_seq_one_letter_code
_entity_poly.pdbx_strand_id
1 'polypeptide(L)' 'MLRKGENAALDGGRVRVAVTAAGTPIDVSAVLLGDDRRVRSDDDLVFFNHPAQDGSGWKAPRSSSTRT' A
#
# COMPACT_ATOMS: atom_id res chain seq x y z
N MET A 1 -7.55 4.91 -14.19
CA MET A 1 -8.47 4.29 -13.21
C MET A 1 -8.53 2.81 -13.56
N LEU A 2 -8.25 1.93 -12.61
CA LEU A 2 -8.34 0.47 -12.81
C LEU A 2 -9.76 -0.01 -12.55
N ARG A 3 -10.21 -1.03 -13.28
CA ARG A 3 -11.48 -1.72 -13.02
C ARG A 3 -11.31 -2.72 -11.88
N LYS A 4 -12.43 -3.16 -11.30
CA LYS A 4 -12.42 -4.22 -10.27
C LYS A 4 -11.73 -5.48 -10.82
N GLY A 5 -10.69 -5.93 -10.13
CA GLY A 5 -9.92 -7.12 -10.49
C GLY A 5 -8.85 -6.90 -11.56
N GLU A 6 -8.65 -5.65 -12.01
CA GLU A 6 -7.62 -5.33 -13.01
C GLU A 6 -6.25 -5.16 -12.35
N ASN A 7 -5.23 -5.73 -12.98
CA ASN A 7 -3.83 -5.56 -12.58
C ASN A 7 -3.18 -4.47 -13.42
N ALA A 8 -2.34 -3.65 -12.80
CA ALA A 8 -1.46 -2.71 -13.49
C ALA A 8 -0.01 -3.10 -13.25
N ALA A 9 0.78 -3.17 -14.31
CA ALA A 9 2.23 -3.21 -14.17
C ALA A 9 2.70 -1.90 -13.53
N LEU A 10 3.63 -2.01 -12.59
CA LEU A 10 4.32 -0.87 -12.01
C LEU A 10 5.71 -0.78 -12.63
N ASP A 11 5.95 0.25 -13.42
CA ASP A 11 7.23 0.43 -14.10
C ASP A 11 8.18 1.27 -13.21
N GLY A 12 9.38 0.73 -12.92
CA GLY A 12 10.48 1.48 -12.26
C GLY A 12 10.77 1.08 -10.80
N GLY A 13 11.48 1.97 -10.09
CA GLY A 13 11.97 1.78 -8.71
C GLY A 13 10.89 2.02 -7.64
N ARG A 14 11.16 2.90 -6.67
CA ARG A 14 10.20 3.17 -5.57
C ARG A 14 8.89 3.79 -6.10
N VAL A 15 7.77 3.13 -5.84
CA VAL A 15 6.42 3.58 -6.23
C VAL A 15 5.67 4.15 -5.03
N ARG A 16 4.82 5.16 -5.27
CA ARG A 16 3.85 5.66 -4.29
C ARG A 16 2.44 5.38 -4.79
N VAL A 17 1.66 4.63 -4.01
CA VAL A 17 0.26 4.33 -4.30
C VAL A 17 -0.64 5.18 -3.38
N ALA A 18 -1.65 5.81 -3.94
CA ALA A 18 -2.69 6.51 -3.19
C ALA A 18 -4.04 5.88 -3.50
N VAL A 19 -4.74 5.44 -2.45
CA VAL A 19 -6.08 4.85 -2.56
C VAL A 19 -7.06 5.80 -1.91
N THR A 20 -8.14 6.14 -2.62
CA THR A 20 -9.24 6.96 -2.11
C THR A 20 -10.52 6.15 -2.23
N ALA A 21 -11.25 6.01 -1.12
CA ALA A 21 -12.57 5.41 -1.09
C ALA A 21 -13.57 6.39 -0.45
N ALA A 22 -14.76 6.47 -1.02
CA ALA A 22 -15.85 7.31 -0.50
C ALA A 22 -16.95 6.41 0.07
N GLY A 23 -17.38 6.69 1.30
CA GLY A 23 -18.54 6.05 1.94
C GLY A 23 -18.34 4.62 2.46
N THR A 24 -17.36 3.88 1.96
CA THR A 24 -17.07 2.50 2.40
C THR A 24 -15.65 2.42 2.96
N PRO A 25 -15.48 1.97 4.23
CA PRO A 25 -14.17 1.63 4.75
C PRO A 25 -13.51 0.57 3.89
N ILE A 26 -12.23 0.75 3.60
CA ILE A 26 -11.42 -0.21 2.86
C ILE A 26 -10.20 -0.56 3.67
N ASP A 27 -9.78 -1.81 3.57
CA ASP A 27 -8.47 -2.25 4.04
C ASP A 27 -7.48 -2.19 2.87
N VAL A 28 -6.28 -1.68 3.15
CA VAL A 28 -5.17 -1.65 2.20
C VAL A 28 -4.03 -2.46 2.77
N SER A 29 -3.55 -3.42 1.98
CA SER A 29 -2.38 -4.23 2.29
C SER A 29 -1.41 -4.25 1.11
N ALA A 30 -0.14 -4.54 1.41
CA ALA A 30 0.91 -4.78 0.45
C ALA A 30 1.77 -5.96 0.93
N VAL A 31 2.37 -6.71 0.00
CA VAL A 31 3.31 -7.79 0.31
C VAL A 31 4.61 -7.58 -0.44
N LEU A 32 5.73 -7.83 0.21
CA LEU A 32 7.04 -7.85 -0.44
C LEU A 32 7.26 -9.24 -1.03
N LEU A 33 7.75 -9.27 -2.27
CA LEU A 33 8.09 -10.49 -2.97
C LEU A 33 9.62 -10.63 -3.05
N GLY A 34 10.10 -11.86 -3.02
CA GLY A 34 11.48 -12.20 -3.38
C GLY A 34 11.67 -12.25 -4.89
N ASP A 35 12.91 -12.50 -5.32
CA ASP A 35 13.29 -12.56 -6.73
C ASP A 35 12.56 -13.67 -7.51
N ASP A 36 12.07 -14.69 -6.81
CA ASP A 36 11.24 -15.78 -7.35
C ASP A 36 9.76 -15.41 -7.53
N ARG A 37 9.40 -14.16 -7.22
CA ARG A 37 8.04 -13.61 -7.24
C ARG A 37 7.09 -14.28 -6.25
N ARG A 38 7.62 -14.83 -5.15
CA ARG A 38 6.83 -15.29 -4.01
C ARG A 38 6.98 -14.38 -2.81
N VAL A 39 5.98 -14.38 -1.94
CA VAL A 39 6.08 -13.73 -0.63
C VAL A 39 7.19 -14.43 0.15
N ARG A 40 8.12 -13.68 0.75
CA ARG A 40 9.31 -14.25 1.39
C ARG A 40 8.98 -14.83 2.77
N SER A 41 8.13 -14.12 3.52
CA SER A 41 7.61 -14.49 4.85
C SER A 41 6.25 -13.84 5.09
N ASP A 42 5.46 -14.37 6.03
CA ASP A 42 4.23 -13.73 6.51
C ASP A 42 4.50 -12.34 7.10
N ASP A 43 5.72 -12.12 7.62
CA ASP A 43 6.16 -10.81 8.11
C ASP A 43 6.14 -9.73 7.03
N ASP A 44 6.24 -10.09 5.74
CA ASP A 44 6.24 -9.14 4.63
C ASP A 44 4.86 -8.53 4.32
N LEU A 45 3.81 -8.99 4.99
CA LEU A 45 2.50 -8.36 4.88
C LEU A 45 2.50 -7.03 5.64
N VAL A 46 2.41 -5.95 4.88
CA VAL A 46 2.28 -4.57 5.37
C VAL A 46 0.82 -4.14 5.31
N PHE A 47 0.28 -3.68 6.42
CA PHE A 47 -1.11 -3.22 6.59
C PHE A 47 -1.19 -2.21 7.73
N PHE A 48 -2.39 -1.70 8.05
CA PHE A 48 -2.52 -0.60 9.01
C PHE A 48 -1.98 -0.91 10.42
N ASN A 49 -2.12 -2.17 10.91
CA ASN A 49 -1.56 -2.58 12.22
C ASN A 49 -0.10 -3.07 12.14
N HIS A 50 0.45 -3.26 10.94
CA HIS A 50 1.85 -3.61 10.70
C HIS A 50 2.43 -2.70 9.60
N PRO A 51 2.71 -1.43 9.92
CA PRO A 51 2.73 -0.37 8.91
C PRO A 51 4.03 -0.25 8.12
N ALA A 52 5.08 -1.00 8.43
CA ALA A 52 6.35 -0.91 7.71
C ALA A 52 7.16 -2.20 7.83
N GLN A 53 7.79 -2.59 6.72
CA GLN A 53 8.76 -3.69 6.62
C GLN A 53 9.73 -3.40 5.46
N ASP A 54 11.04 -3.56 5.69
CA ASP A 54 12.11 -3.47 4.68
C ASP A 54 11.95 -2.33 3.65
N GLY A 55 11.68 -1.12 4.13
CA GLY A 55 11.59 0.07 3.28
C GLY A 55 10.26 0.25 2.54
N SER A 56 9.35 -0.72 2.64
CA SER A 56 7.92 -0.54 2.37
C SER A 56 7.23 -0.03 3.62
N GLY A 57 6.28 0.88 3.47
CA GLY A 57 5.51 1.33 4.62
C GLY A 57 4.35 2.24 4.24
N TRP A 58 3.33 2.23 5.09
CA TRP A 58 2.17 3.09 4.98
C TRP A 58 2.43 4.44 5.64
N LYS A 59 1.84 5.49 5.08
CA LYS A 59 1.78 6.81 5.71
C LYS A 59 0.32 7.24 5.76
N ALA A 60 -0.15 7.57 6.96
CA ALA A 60 -1.46 8.15 7.12
C ALA A 60 -1.60 9.43 6.27
N PRO A 61 -2.79 9.71 5.72
CA PRO A 61 -3.03 10.96 5.02
C PRO A 61 -2.69 12.13 5.95
N ARG A 62 -1.98 13.13 5.43
CA ARG A 62 -1.71 14.36 6.18
C ARG A 62 -3.05 14.97 6.54
N SER A 63 -3.37 15.03 7.84
CA SER A 63 -4.45 15.88 8.33
C SER A 63 -4.07 17.32 8.00
N SER A 64 -4.83 17.97 7.11
CA SER A 64 -4.77 19.40 6.91
C SER A 64 -5.40 20.07 8.12
N SER A 65 -4.64 20.19 9.21
CA SER A 65 -5.03 21.00 10.36
C SER A 65 -4.80 22.48 9.99
N THR A 66 -5.77 23.08 9.31
CA THR A 66 -5.86 24.54 9.23
C THR A 66 -6.42 25.01 10.56
N ARG A 67 -5.53 25.39 11.48
CA ARG A 67 -5.92 26.06 12.72
C ARG A 67 -6.09 27.53 12.40
N THR A 68 -7.34 27.99 12.40
CA THR A 68 -7.73 29.42 12.46
C THR A 68 -7.22 30.08 13.73
#